data_AF-A0A7Y5KGQ5-F1
#
_entry.id   AF-A0A7Y5KGQ5-F1
#
_cell.length_a   1.000
_cell.length_b   1.000
_cell.length_c   1.000
_cell.angle_alpha   90.00
_cell.angle_beta   90.00
_cell.angle_gamma   90.00
#
_symmetry.space_group_name_H-M   'P 1'
#
loop_
_entity.id
_entity.type
_entity.pdbx_description
1 polymer ?
#
loop_
_entity_poly.entity_id
_entity_poly.type
_entity_poly.pdbx_seq_one_letter_code
_entity_poly.pdbx_strand_id
1 'polypeptide(L)'
;MVREKQAFLRTLIRFLDAGLIGLAFILSYFISFYLREAYHLGEMAYAISPDMGGLLYFTRKNVALVGFYLAGWITALTFVGAYKDLRTQTLASSIVHIVSAGAFALLTVGTPIFLFKMVLTSRLFIATLWIVTVSLLVVMRLLANRMLDYLHTRGYNHVNLLIVGTGKRARDFIRTVRSHANWGLTIVGLIDDDHGMFGKEVE
;
A
#
# COMPACT_ATOMS: atom_id res chain seq x y z
N MET A 1 -22.44 7.89 -3.59
CA MET A 1 -21.40 8.91 -3.88
C MET A 1 -20.12 8.79 -3.04
N VAL A 2 -20.08 9.03 -1.72
CA VAL A 2 -18.80 8.98 -0.94
C VAL A 2 -18.20 7.56 -0.87
N ARG A 3 -19.04 6.53 -0.65
CA ARG A 3 -18.61 5.12 -0.67
C ARG A 3 -18.04 4.67 -2.01
N GLU A 4 -18.60 5.15 -3.12
CA GLU A 4 -18.14 4.82 -4.48
C GLU A 4 -16.78 5.45 -4.78
N LYS A 5 -16.56 6.72 -4.39
CA LYS A 5 -15.24 7.36 -4.50
C LYS A 5 -14.17 6.62 -3.70
N GLN A 6 -14.50 6.16 -2.50
CA GLN A 6 -13.59 5.34 -1.70
C GLN A 6 -13.34 3.96 -2.33
N ALA A 7 -14.37 3.32 -2.88
CA ALA A 7 -14.22 2.06 -3.60
C ALA A 7 -13.33 2.21 -4.85
N PHE A 8 -13.48 3.31 -5.57
CA PHE A 8 -12.64 3.65 -6.72
C PHE A 8 -11.18 3.85 -6.31
N LEU A 9 -10.92 4.67 -5.28
CA LEU A 9 -9.56 4.88 -4.76
C LEU A 9 -8.91 3.58 -4.29
N ARG A 10 -9.64 2.72 -3.58
CA ARG A 10 -9.14 1.39 -3.17
C ARG A 10 -8.73 0.54 -4.36
N THR A 11 -9.57 0.53 -5.40
CA THR A 11 -9.34 -0.26 -6.60
C THR A 11 -8.13 0.28 -7.37
N LEU A 12 -8.04 1.60 -7.53
CA LEU A 12 -6.93 2.28 -8.18
C LEU A 12 -5.60 1.99 -7.47
N ILE A 13 -5.54 2.12 -6.14
CA ILE A 13 -4.31 1.84 -5.38
C ILE A 13 -3.93 0.36 -5.48
N ARG A 14 -4.90 -0.56 -5.46
CA ARG A 14 -4.61 -1.99 -5.67
C ARG A 14 -3.99 -2.26 -7.05
N PHE A 15 -4.50 -1.61 -8.10
CA PHE A 15 -3.92 -1.73 -9.44
C PHE A 15 -2.51 -1.12 -9.52
N LEU A 16 -2.29 0.04 -8.88
CA LEU A 16 -0.98 0.66 -8.81
C LEU A 16 0.03 -0.22 -8.05
N ASP A 17 -0.38 -0.81 -6.92
CA ASP A 17 0.45 -1.74 -6.15
C ASP A 17 0.80 -2.97 -6.98
N ALA A 18 -0.15 -3.55 -7.72
CA ALA A 18 0.11 -4.69 -8.61
C ALA A 18 1.13 -4.32 -9.71
N GLY A 19 0.99 -3.14 -10.31
CA GLY A 19 1.95 -2.61 -11.28
C GLY A 19 3.34 -2.37 -10.67
N LEU A 20 3.40 -1.84 -9.45
CA LEU A 20 4.64 -1.62 -8.71
C LEU A 20 5.34 -2.91 -8.33
N ILE A 21 4.61 -3.97 -7.95
CA ILE A 21 5.20 -5.28 -7.67
C ILE A 21 5.79 -5.88 -8.96
N GLY A 22 5.10 -5.72 -10.11
CA GLY A 22 5.65 -6.09 -11.41
C GLY A 22 6.91 -5.31 -11.78
N LEU A 23 6.91 -3.99 -11.56
CA LEU A 23 8.07 -3.14 -11.76
C LEU A 23 9.22 -3.50 -10.81
N ALA A 24 8.91 -3.86 -9.56
CA ALA A 24 9.88 -4.32 -8.58
C ALA A 24 10.60 -5.56 -9.08
N PHE A 25 9.88 -6.53 -9.68
CA PHE A 25 10.48 -7.71 -10.28
C PHE A 25 11.52 -7.37 -11.36
N ILE A 26 11.17 -6.46 -12.27
CA ILE A 26 12.06 -6.00 -13.33
C ILE A 26 13.29 -5.30 -12.73
N LEU A 27 13.09 -4.36 -11.82
CA LEU A 27 14.19 -3.63 -11.18
C LEU A 27 15.10 -4.57 -10.39
N SER A 28 14.54 -5.52 -9.67
CA SER A 28 15.32 -6.50 -8.91
C SER A 28 16.15 -7.42 -9.80
N TYR A 29 15.70 -7.73 -11.03
CA TYR A 29 16.54 -8.46 -11.99
C TYR A 29 17.82 -7.69 -12.30
N PHE A 30 17.69 -6.41 -12.71
CA PHE A 30 18.84 -5.58 -13.03
C PHE A 30 19.72 -5.31 -11.80
N ILE A 31 19.12 -4.95 -10.66
CA ILE A 31 19.84 -4.69 -9.41
C ILE A 31 20.60 -5.94 -8.96
N SER A 32 19.97 -7.11 -8.95
CA SER A 32 20.64 -8.35 -8.56
C SER A 32 21.75 -8.74 -9.53
N PHE A 33 21.63 -8.45 -10.82
CA PHE A 33 22.69 -8.68 -11.81
C PHE A 33 23.91 -7.81 -11.49
N TYR A 34 23.72 -6.49 -11.37
CA TYR A 34 24.81 -5.55 -11.07
C TYR A 34 25.46 -5.80 -9.71
N LEU A 35 24.68 -6.14 -8.67
CA LEU A 35 25.22 -6.50 -7.36
C LEU A 35 26.11 -7.75 -7.46
N ARG A 36 25.70 -8.77 -8.21
CA ARG A 36 26.48 -10.00 -8.35
C ARG A 36 27.78 -9.77 -9.09
N GLU A 37 27.74 -8.96 -10.14
CA GLU A 37 28.90 -8.57 -10.91
C GLU A 37 29.88 -7.75 -10.05
N ALA A 38 29.38 -6.76 -9.30
CA ALA A 38 30.20 -5.91 -8.44
C ALA A 38 30.85 -6.64 -7.25
N TYR A 39 30.17 -7.63 -6.66
CA TYR A 39 30.64 -8.38 -5.49
C TYR A 39 31.18 -9.78 -5.82
N HIS A 40 31.30 -10.14 -7.10
CA HIS A 40 31.75 -11.45 -7.57
C HIS A 40 30.98 -12.64 -6.94
N LEU A 41 29.67 -12.50 -6.74
CA LEU A 41 28.81 -13.47 -6.01
C LEU A 41 28.33 -14.66 -6.86
N GLY A 42 29.09 -15.00 -7.91
CA GLY A 42 28.79 -16.07 -8.87
C GLY A 42 27.60 -15.77 -9.80
N GLU A 43 27.42 -16.64 -10.80
CA GLU A 43 26.39 -16.46 -11.82
C GLU A 43 24.97 -16.59 -11.25
N MET A 44 24.05 -15.80 -11.79
CA MET A 44 22.63 -15.91 -11.47
C MET A 44 21.98 -16.88 -12.45
N ALA A 45 21.40 -17.95 -11.91
CA ALA A 45 20.73 -18.96 -12.74
C ALA A 45 19.71 -18.29 -13.67
N TYR A 46 19.82 -18.58 -14.98
CA TYR A 46 18.94 -18.07 -16.05
C TYR A 46 19.06 -16.57 -16.38
N ALA A 47 19.97 -15.83 -15.75
CA ALA A 47 20.29 -14.45 -16.12
C ALA A 47 21.55 -14.42 -16.99
N ILE A 48 21.35 -14.57 -18.31
CA ILE A 48 22.43 -14.72 -19.30
C ILE A 48 23.08 -13.35 -19.60
N SER A 49 22.30 -12.26 -19.53
CA SER A 49 22.73 -10.91 -19.88
C SER A 49 21.82 -9.84 -19.27
N PRO A 50 22.34 -8.63 -18.99
CA PRO A 50 21.56 -7.52 -18.44
C PRO A 50 20.80 -6.76 -19.53
N ASP A 51 20.19 -7.48 -20.46
CA ASP A 51 19.41 -6.95 -21.58
C ASP A 51 17.94 -7.39 -21.49
N MET A 52 17.11 -6.82 -22.36
CA MET A 52 15.69 -7.18 -22.41
C MET A 52 15.48 -8.65 -22.81
N GLY A 53 16.38 -9.23 -23.62
CA GLY A 53 16.34 -10.65 -23.99
C GLY A 53 16.57 -11.56 -22.79
N GLY A 54 17.59 -11.28 -21.98
CA GLY A 54 17.89 -11.98 -20.72
C GLY A 54 16.75 -11.89 -19.72
N LEU A 55 16.17 -10.70 -19.53
CA LEU A 55 14.99 -10.50 -18.67
C LEU A 55 13.81 -11.37 -19.12
N LEU A 56 13.53 -11.42 -20.42
CA LEU A 56 12.39 -12.16 -20.96
C LEU A 56 12.58 -13.67 -20.83
N TYR A 57 13.80 -14.16 -21.05
CA TYR A 57 14.17 -15.56 -20.81
C TYR A 57 14.04 -15.94 -19.34
N PHE A 58 14.58 -15.10 -18.44
CA PHE A 58 14.47 -15.28 -17.00
C PHE A 58 13.01 -15.31 -16.54
N THR A 59 12.20 -14.36 -17.02
CA THR A 59 10.76 -14.26 -16.69
C THR A 59 10.00 -15.48 -17.18
N ARG A 60 10.25 -15.93 -18.41
CA ARG A 60 9.58 -17.11 -18.99
C ARG A 60 9.91 -18.39 -18.22
N LYS A 61 11.15 -18.55 -17.78
CA LYS A 61 11.57 -19.70 -16.96
C LYS A 61 11.03 -19.64 -15.54
N ASN A 62 10.81 -18.43 -15.01
CA ASN A 62 10.34 -18.20 -13.64
C ASN A 62 8.88 -17.71 -13.57
N VAL A 63 8.04 -18.02 -14.56
CA VAL A 63 6.67 -17.47 -14.64
C VAL A 63 5.82 -17.88 -13.44
N ALA A 64 6.02 -19.09 -12.94
CA ALA A 64 5.33 -19.58 -11.74
C ALA A 64 5.71 -18.74 -10.51
N LEU A 65 7.00 -18.42 -10.34
CA LEU A 65 7.48 -17.59 -9.24
C LEU A 65 6.87 -16.19 -9.33
N VAL A 66 6.86 -15.56 -10.50
CA VAL A 66 6.25 -14.24 -10.71
C VAL A 66 4.76 -14.25 -10.35
N GLY A 67 4.03 -15.26 -10.82
CA GLY A 67 2.61 -15.44 -10.52
C GLY A 67 2.34 -15.62 -9.03
N PHE A 68 3.06 -16.52 -8.36
CA PHE A 68 2.93 -16.74 -6.92
C PHE A 68 3.34 -15.52 -6.11
N TYR A 69 4.38 -14.79 -6.54
CA TYR A 69 4.84 -13.57 -5.88
C TYR A 69 3.78 -12.48 -5.93
N LEU A 70 3.25 -12.18 -7.11
CA LEU A 70 2.18 -11.20 -7.29
C LEU A 70 0.93 -11.58 -6.48
N ALA A 71 0.48 -12.82 -6.59
CA ALA A 71 -0.69 -13.31 -5.86
C ALA A 71 -0.48 -13.25 -4.33
N GLY A 72 0.70 -13.67 -3.86
CA GLY A 72 1.06 -13.66 -2.45
C GLY A 72 1.02 -12.26 -1.85
N TRP A 73 1.63 -11.27 -2.53
CA TRP A 73 1.62 -9.88 -2.07
C TRP A 73 0.23 -9.25 -2.06
N ILE A 74 -0.53 -9.37 -3.15
CA ILE A 74 -1.88 -8.78 -3.23
C ILE A 74 -2.79 -9.38 -2.15
N THR A 75 -2.71 -10.69 -1.93
CA THR A 75 -3.49 -11.38 -0.90
C THR A 75 -3.06 -10.92 0.50
N ALA A 76 -1.76 -10.84 0.77
CA ALA A 76 -1.23 -10.39 2.05
C ALA A 76 -1.64 -8.93 2.36
N LEU A 77 -1.49 -8.01 1.40
CA LEU A 77 -1.89 -6.60 1.55
C LEU A 77 -3.39 -6.46 1.80
N THR A 78 -4.20 -7.29 1.12
CA THR A 78 -5.65 -7.32 1.33
C THR A 78 -6.01 -7.84 2.72
N PHE A 79 -5.35 -8.92 3.17
CA PHE A 79 -5.61 -9.56 4.45
C PHE A 79 -5.24 -8.66 5.64
N VAL A 80 -4.07 -8.01 5.57
CA VAL A 80 -3.60 -7.05 6.60
C VAL A 80 -4.42 -5.75 6.61
N GLY A 81 -5.32 -5.56 5.63
CA GLY A 81 -6.20 -4.41 5.61
C GLY A 81 -5.53 -3.14 5.11
N ALA A 82 -4.45 -3.26 4.32
CA ALA A 82 -3.75 -2.13 3.70
C ALA A 82 -4.66 -1.31 2.76
N TYR A 83 -5.85 -1.81 2.40
CA TYR A 83 -6.80 -1.11 1.55
C TYR A 83 -8.06 -0.62 2.27
N LYS A 84 -8.29 -0.91 3.56
CA LYS A 84 -9.60 -0.64 4.19
C LYS A 84 -9.85 0.85 4.46
N ASP A 85 -8.90 1.54 5.08
CA ASP A 85 -9.10 2.87 5.64
C ASP A 85 -8.12 3.92 5.11
N LEU A 86 -8.07 4.06 3.78
CA LEU A 86 -7.14 4.97 3.09
C LEU A 86 -7.22 6.45 3.50
N ARG A 87 -8.36 6.87 4.08
CA ARG A 87 -8.60 8.27 4.47
C ARG A 87 -8.14 8.60 5.89
N THR A 88 -8.26 7.64 6.80
CA THR A 88 -8.01 7.83 8.24
C THR A 88 -6.75 7.12 8.72
N GLN A 89 -6.16 6.24 7.90
CA GLN A 89 -4.89 5.60 8.22
C GLN A 89 -3.75 6.60 8.24
N THR A 90 -2.96 6.53 9.31
CA THR A 90 -1.69 7.25 9.39
C THR A 90 -0.63 6.60 8.49
N LEU A 91 0.39 7.37 8.13
CA LEU A 91 1.56 6.86 7.42
C LEU A 91 2.22 5.70 8.17
N ALA A 92 2.38 5.84 9.49
CA ALA A 92 2.97 4.80 10.34
C ALA A 92 2.17 3.49 10.29
N SER A 93 0.84 3.57 10.40
CA SER A 93 -0.03 2.38 10.28
C SER A 93 0.10 1.74 8.90
N SER A 94 0.19 2.53 7.83
CA SER A 94 0.36 1.98 6.48
C SER A 94 1.71 1.27 6.31
N ILE A 95 2.80 1.82 6.85
CA ILE A 95 4.12 1.18 6.82
C ILE A 95 4.10 -0.15 7.58
N VAL A 96 3.50 -0.17 8.78
CA VAL A 96 3.34 -1.40 9.55
C VAL A 96 2.56 -2.44 8.75
N HIS A 97 1.45 -2.05 8.10
CA HIS A 97 0.70 -2.97 7.24
C HIS A 97 1.54 -3.53 6.09
N ILE A 98 2.35 -2.71 5.42
CA ILE A 98 3.22 -3.15 4.32
C ILE A 98 4.29 -4.13 4.83
N VAL A 99 4.93 -3.84 5.96
CA VAL A 99 5.98 -4.70 6.53
C VAL A 99 5.38 -6.03 7.02
N SER A 100 4.24 -5.99 7.72
CA SER A 100 3.52 -7.19 8.14
C SER A 100 3.04 -8.02 6.95
N ALA A 101 2.52 -7.37 5.90
CA ALA A 101 2.16 -8.06 4.66
C ALA A 101 3.39 -8.66 3.97
N GLY A 102 4.54 -7.99 4.01
CA GLY A 102 5.80 -8.50 3.47
C GLY A 102 6.30 -9.74 4.20
N ALA A 103 6.16 -9.81 5.52
CA ALA A 103 6.45 -11.02 6.28
C ALA A 103 5.51 -12.17 5.88
N PHE A 104 4.22 -11.88 5.72
CA PHE A 104 3.23 -12.87 5.28
C PHE A 104 3.51 -13.35 3.85
N ALA A 105 3.85 -12.44 2.94
CA ALA A 105 4.20 -12.73 1.55
C ALA A 105 5.47 -13.60 1.44
N LEU A 106 6.47 -13.39 2.30
CA LEU A 106 7.64 -14.28 2.38
C LEU A 106 7.26 -15.71 2.76
N LEU A 107 6.31 -15.89 3.68
CA LEU A 107 5.83 -17.21 4.05
C LEU A 107 5.03 -17.85 2.91
N THR A 108 4.07 -17.13 2.32
CA THR A 108 3.25 -17.67 1.22
C THR A 108 4.03 -17.95 -0.05
N VAL A 109 5.08 -17.18 -0.35
CA VAL A 109 5.95 -17.41 -1.52
C VAL A 109 7.05 -18.42 -1.21
N GLY A 110 7.61 -18.38 0.01
CA GLY A 110 8.71 -19.25 0.44
C GLY A 110 8.27 -20.71 0.58
N THR A 111 7.07 -20.98 1.09
CA THR A 111 6.56 -22.35 1.28
C THR A 111 6.49 -23.14 -0.03
N PRO A 112 5.86 -22.66 -1.12
CA PRO A 112 5.86 -23.36 -2.41
C PRO A 112 7.28 -23.56 -2.98
N ILE A 113 8.14 -22.54 -2.93
CA ILE A 113 9.51 -22.63 -3.45
C ILE A 113 10.28 -23.75 -2.75
N PHE A 114 10.12 -23.88 -1.43
CA PHE A 114 10.75 -24.92 -0.64
C PHE A 114 10.16 -26.30 -0.89
N LEU A 115 8.81 -26.43 -0.91
CA LEU A 115 8.12 -27.69 -1.10
C LEU A 115 8.35 -28.30 -2.49
N PHE A 116 8.29 -27.46 -3.53
CA PHE A 116 8.49 -27.90 -4.91
C PHE A 116 9.97 -27.99 -5.31
N LYS A 117 10.91 -27.77 -4.37
CA LYS A 117 12.36 -27.75 -4.60
C LYS A 117 12.73 -27.02 -5.89
N MET A 118 12.11 -25.87 -6.15
CA MET A 118 12.40 -25.10 -7.35
C MET A 118 13.85 -24.63 -7.28
N VAL A 119 14.74 -25.30 -8.02
CA VAL A 119 16.21 -25.08 -8.02
C VAL A 119 16.59 -23.71 -8.60
N LEU A 120 15.63 -22.92 -9.10
CA LEU A 120 15.91 -21.92 -10.12
C LEU A 120 16.06 -20.47 -9.64
N THR A 121 16.13 -20.18 -8.34
CA THR A 121 16.20 -18.76 -7.93
C THR A 121 17.19 -18.54 -6.81
N SER A 122 18.17 -17.69 -7.09
CA SER A 122 19.12 -17.24 -6.09
C SER A 122 18.38 -16.66 -4.87
N ARG A 123 18.71 -17.15 -3.67
CA ARG A 123 18.17 -16.62 -2.41
C ARG A 123 18.41 -15.12 -2.28
N LEU A 124 19.53 -14.64 -2.81
CA LEU A 124 19.85 -13.22 -2.89
C LEU A 124 18.86 -12.46 -3.78
N PHE A 125 18.44 -13.04 -4.91
CA PHE A 125 17.42 -12.40 -5.75
C PHE A 125 16.09 -12.25 -5.02
N ILE A 126 15.63 -13.29 -4.30
CA ILE A 126 14.38 -13.20 -3.52
C ILE A 126 14.48 -12.12 -2.45
N ALA A 127 15.63 -12.01 -1.76
CA ALA A 127 15.87 -10.96 -0.79
C ALA A 127 15.89 -9.56 -1.42
N THR A 128 16.61 -9.37 -2.53
CA THR A 128 16.60 -8.11 -3.29
C THR A 128 15.19 -7.76 -3.76
N LEU A 129 14.45 -8.74 -4.27
CA LEU A 129 13.08 -8.58 -4.74
C LEU A 129 12.15 -8.12 -3.62
N TRP A 130 12.25 -8.74 -2.45
CA TRP A 130 11.48 -8.34 -1.28
C TRP A 130 11.81 -6.91 -0.84
N ILE A 131 13.10 -6.57 -0.72
CA ILE A 131 13.53 -5.23 -0.29
C ILE A 131 13.02 -4.16 -1.27
N VAL A 132 13.25 -4.35 -2.58
CA VAL A 132 12.81 -3.40 -3.61
C VAL A 132 11.30 -3.24 -3.61
N THR A 133 10.55 -4.33 -3.46
CA THR A 133 9.08 -4.29 -3.40
C THR A 133 8.58 -3.50 -2.19
N VAL A 134 9.11 -3.79 -0.99
CA VAL A 134 8.76 -3.03 0.23
C VAL A 134 9.08 -1.55 0.06
N SER A 135 10.28 -1.22 -0.43
CA SER A 135 10.70 0.16 -0.64
C SER A 135 9.76 0.90 -1.60
N LEU A 136 9.42 0.30 -2.74
CA LEU A 136 8.52 0.90 -3.72
C LEU A 136 7.10 1.10 -3.17
N LEU A 137 6.55 0.11 -2.46
CA LEU A 137 5.24 0.22 -1.83
C LEU A 137 5.20 1.33 -0.76
N VAL A 138 6.26 1.45 0.05
CA VAL A 138 6.37 2.52 1.06
C VAL A 138 6.45 3.89 0.38
N VAL A 139 7.28 4.05 -0.65
CA VAL A 139 7.36 5.31 -1.41
C VAL A 139 6.02 5.66 -2.03
N MET A 140 5.34 4.70 -2.66
CA MET A 140 4.02 4.91 -3.24
C MET A 140 3.01 5.38 -2.20
N ARG A 141 3.05 4.81 -0.99
CA ARG A 141 2.15 5.18 0.10
C ARG A 141 2.42 6.59 0.62
N LEU A 142 3.69 6.97 0.70
CA LEU A 142 4.10 8.34 1.03
C LEU A 142 3.60 9.34 -0.01
N LEU A 143 3.72 9.02 -1.31
CA LEU A 143 3.23 9.85 -2.40
C LEU A 143 1.71 9.97 -2.39
N ALA A 144 1.00 8.85 -2.19
CA ALA A 144 -0.46 8.83 -2.12
C ALA A 144 -0.99 9.69 -0.97
N ASN A 145 -0.40 9.58 0.22
CA ASN A 145 -0.81 10.39 1.37
C ASN A 145 -0.52 11.88 1.15
N ARG A 146 0.66 12.24 0.62
CA ARG A 146 0.96 13.64 0.29
C ARG A 146 0.03 14.21 -0.77
N MET A 147 -0.33 13.41 -1.78
CA MET A 147 -1.29 13.82 -2.82
C MET A 147 -2.68 14.04 -2.22
N LEU A 148 -3.14 13.17 -1.31
CA LEU A 148 -4.42 13.34 -0.63
C LEU A 148 -4.43 14.57 0.27
N ASP A 149 -3.37 14.78 1.05
CA ASP A 149 -3.21 15.98 1.90
C ASP A 149 -3.26 17.25 1.05
N TYR A 150 -2.56 17.28 -0.08
CA TYR A 150 -2.58 18.40 -1.02
C TYR A 150 -3.95 18.65 -1.67
N LEU A 151 -4.69 17.57 -1.99
CA LEU A 151 -6.06 17.72 -2.50
C LEU A 151 -7.00 18.30 -1.44
N HIS A 152 -6.85 17.87 -0.18
CA HIS A 152 -7.65 18.38 0.93
C HIS A 152 -7.35 19.85 1.23
N THR A 153 -6.08 20.29 1.20
CA THR A 153 -5.74 21.73 1.39
C THR A 153 -6.30 22.61 0.28
N ARG A 154 -6.51 22.08 -0.92
CA ARG A 154 -7.13 22.79 -2.06
C ARG A 154 -8.66 22.76 -2.09
N GLY A 155 -9.32 22.20 -1.07
CA GLY A 155 -10.78 22.15 -1.03
C GLY A 155 -11.40 20.97 -1.79
N TYR A 156 -10.60 20.07 -2.35
CA TYR A 156 -11.09 18.91 -3.07
C TYR A 156 -11.29 17.72 -2.14
N ASN A 157 -12.27 16.87 -2.45
CA ASN A 157 -12.61 15.66 -1.69
C ASN A 157 -13.01 15.95 -0.23
N HIS A 158 -13.64 17.09 0.07
CA HIS A 158 -14.28 17.32 1.36
C HIS A 158 -15.63 16.62 1.43
N VAL A 159 -15.95 16.09 2.62
CA VAL A 159 -17.27 15.56 2.94
C VAL A 159 -17.85 16.41 4.05
N ASN A 160 -18.97 17.06 3.74
CA ASN A 160 -19.74 17.85 4.69
C ASN A 160 -20.48 16.91 5.64
N LEU A 161 -20.31 17.11 6.94
CA LEU A 161 -20.93 16.35 8.02
C LEU A 161 -21.88 17.24 8.81
N LEU A 162 -23.10 16.74 9.00
CA LEU A 162 -24.11 17.32 9.89
C LEU A 162 -24.26 16.37 11.08
N ILE A 163 -23.99 16.86 12.29
CA ILE A 163 -24.03 16.04 13.51
C ILE A 163 -25.40 16.20 14.17
N VAL A 164 -26.03 15.10 14.56
CA VAL A 164 -27.27 15.11 15.33
C VAL A 164 -26.96 14.78 16.79
N GLY A 165 -27.29 15.70 17.69
CA GLY A 165 -26.98 15.73 19.12
C GLY A 165 -25.74 16.54 19.49
N THR A 166 -25.77 17.19 20.65
CA THR A 166 -24.68 18.01 21.22
C THR A 166 -24.04 17.40 22.47
N GLY A 167 -24.39 16.16 22.81
CA GLY A 167 -23.86 15.45 23.97
C GLY A 167 -22.35 15.20 23.94
N LYS A 168 -21.81 14.62 25.02
CA LYS A 168 -20.36 14.39 25.18
C LYS A 168 -19.72 13.63 24.00
N ARG A 169 -20.39 12.60 23.48
CA ARG A 169 -19.91 11.82 22.32
C ARG A 169 -19.77 12.66 21.05
N ALA A 170 -20.69 13.59 20.81
CA ALA A 170 -20.63 14.49 19.67
C ALA A 170 -19.41 15.43 19.79
N ARG A 171 -19.16 15.97 20.99
CA ARG A 171 -17.98 16.80 21.27
C ARG A 171 -16.67 16.04 21.08
N ASP A 172 -16.58 14.82 21.63
CA ASP A 172 -15.39 13.99 21.46
C ASP A 172 -15.12 13.69 19.97
N PHE A 173 -16.17 13.42 19.19
CA PHE A 173 -16.07 13.25 17.74
C PHE A 173 -15.60 14.53 17.02
N ILE A 174 -16.17 15.69 17.35
CA ILE A 174 -15.78 16.99 16.78
C ILE A 174 -14.31 17.28 17.05
N ARG A 175 -13.85 17.09 18.29
CA ARG A 175 -12.45 17.26 18.68
C ARG A 175 -11.53 16.33 17.89
N THR A 176 -11.93 15.07 17.69
CA THR A 176 -11.17 14.09 16.91
C THR A 176 -11.06 14.47 15.44
N VAL A 177 -12.16 14.95 14.84
CA VAL A 177 -12.16 15.39 13.44
C VAL A 177 -11.34 16.68 13.27
N ARG A 178 -11.46 17.63 14.20
CA ARG A 178 -10.68 18.88 14.17
C ARG A 178 -9.17 18.64 14.36
N SER A 179 -8.78 17.66 15.18
CA SER A 179 -7.37 17.30 15.36
C SER A 179 -6.76 16.58 14.15
N HIS A 180 -7.60 16.07 13.24
CA HIS A 180 -7.19 15.37 12.01
C HIS A 180 -7.76 16.06 10.76
N ALA A 181 -7.37 17.32 10.54
CA ALA A 181 -7.78 18.11 9.38
C ALA A 181 -7.44 17.45 8.02
N ASN A 182 -6.50 16.51 8.00
CA ASN A 182 -6.12 15.72 6.84
C ASN A 182 -7.16 14.66 6.42
N TRP A 183 -8.23 14.45 7.18
CA TRP A 183 -9.29 13.50 6.80
C TRP A 183 -10.27 14.03 5.74
N GLY A 184 -10.20 15.32 5.38
CA GLY A 184 -11.12 15.91 4.41
C GLY A 184 -12.58 15.85 4.88
N LEU A 185 -12.79 16.03 6.19
CA LEU A 185 -14.10 16.07 6.83
C LEU A 185 -14.37 17.50 7.30
N THR A 186 -15.50 18.05 6.89
CA THR A 186 -15.92 19.40 7.26
C THR A 186 -17.23 19.32 8.01
N ILE A 187 -17.24 19.68 9.29
CA ILE A 187 -18.47 19.73 10.07
C ILE A 187 -19.17 21.05 9.71
N VAL A 188 -20.33 20.96 9.07
CA VAL A 188 -21.10 22.13 8.59
C VAL A 188 -22.15 22.61 9.57
N GLY A 189 -22.53 21.78 10.55
CA GLY A 189 -23.50 22.16 11.57
C GLY A 189 -23.78 21.03 12.57
N LEU A 190 -24.48 21.41 13.65
CA LEU A 190 -25.03 20.51 14.65
C LEU A 190 -26.54 20.73 14.71
N ILE A 191 -27.30 19.65 14.91
CA ILE A 191 -28.74 19.66 15.15
C ILE A 191 -28.99 19.03 16.50
N ASP A 192 -29.77 19.68 17.36
CA ASP A 192 -30.22 19.12 18.63
C ASP A 192 -31.73 19.30 18.74
N ASP A 193 -32.39 18.39 19.46
CA ASP A 193 -33.82 18.48 19.77
C ASP A 193 -34.09 19.38 20.99
N ASP A 194 -33.07 19.65 21.81
CA ASP A 194 -33.16 20.61 22.90
C ASP A 194 -33.16 22.06 22.38
N HIS A 195 -34.31 22.74 22.50
CA HIS A 195 -34.47 24.16 22.19
C HIS A 195 -33.49 25.07 22.96
N GLY A 196 -33.00 24.66 24.13
CA GLY A 196 -31.99 25.38 24.90
C GLY A 196 -30.61 25.43 24.26
N MET A 197 -30.37 24.61 23.24
CA MET A 197 -29.09 24.54 22.50
C MET A 197 -29.10 25.34 21.19
N PHE A 198 -30.23 25.93 20.82
CA PHE A 198 -30.35 26.69 19.58
C PHE A 198 -29.43 27.92 19.58
N GLY A 199 -28.62 28.06 18.52
CA GLY A 199 -27.67 29.17 18.36
C GLY A 199 -26.44 29.13 19.28
N LYS A 200 -26.25 28.07 20.08
CA LYS A 200 -25.06 27.91 20.92
C LYS A 200 -23.94 27.21 20.16
N GLU A 201 -22.72 27.70 20.33
CA GLU A 201 -21.53 27.01 19.87
C GLU A 201 -21.16 25.87 20.84
N VAL A 202 -20.67 24.77 20.29
CA VAL A 202 -20.22 23.60 21.05
C VAL A 202 -18.73 23.41 20.81
N GLU A 203 -17.93 23.46 21.89
CA GLU A 203 -16.46 23.27 21.87
C GLU A 203 -15.99 21.81 21.70
#